data_AF-A0A817CHM2-F1
#
_entry.id   AF-A0A817CHM2-F1
#
_cell.length_a   1.000
_cell.length_b   1.000
_cell.length_c   1.000
_cell.angle_alpha   90.00
_cell.angle_beta   90.00
_cell.angle_gamma   90.00
#
_symmetry.space_group_name_H-M   'P 1'
#
loop_
_entity.id
_entity.type
_entity.pdbx_description
1 polymer ?
#
loop_
_entity_poly.entity_id
_entity_poly.type
_entity_poly.pdbx_seq_one_letter_code
_entity_poly.pdbx_strand_id
1 'polypeptide(L)'
;MDAQSLLPFWGLEQKNIVSLIATDIDQIDQTIKYVAGLDISFVRTNDKAVAAMVIFDYETLSIVAKISINCHMKIPYIPSYLAFLEAPVLMKLIDILQENCPELTPQVILIDGNGVWHPTFQCAQWNSVF
;
A
#
# COMPACT_ATOMS: atom_id res chain seq x y z
N MET A 1 -11.12 -6.13 -20.05
CA MET A 1 -10.97 -7.34 -19.22
C MET A 1 -12.13 -7.33 -18.26
N ASP A 2 -12.96 -8.37 -18.27
CA ASP A 2 -14.20 -8.41 -17.50
C ASP A 2 -13.95 -8.93 -16.09
N ALA A 3 -14.61 -8.35 -15.09
CA ALA A 3 -14.40 -8.66 -13.68
C ALA A 3 -14.47 -10.17 -13.36
N GLN A 4 -15.38 -10.91 -14.00
CA GLN A 4 -15.54 -12.35 -13.82
C GLN A 4 -14.33 -13.18 -14.22
N SER A 5 -13.52 -12.70 -15.18
CA SER A 5 -12.31 -13.39 -15.62
C SER A 5 -11.13 -13.25 -14.65
N LEU A 6 -11.15 -12.21 -13.79
CA LEU A 6 -10.06 -11.88 -12.86
C LEU A 6 -10.21 -12.58 -11.51
N LEU A 7 -11.45 -12.87 -11.08
CA LEU A 7 -11.75 -13.49 -9.79
C LEU A 7 -10.94 -14.76 -9.47
N PRO A 8 -10.83 -15.78 -10.35
CA PRO A 8 -10.08 -16.99 -10.03
C PRO A 8 -8.57 -16.72 -9.88
N PHE A 9 -8.02 -15.79 -10.65
CA PHE A 9 -6.61 -15.40 -10.57
C PHE A 9 -6.32 -14.63 -9.27
N TRP A 10 -7.12 -13.60 -8.96
CA TRP A 10 -6.96 -12.82 -7.73
C TRP A 10 -7.20 -13.66 -6.49
N GLY A 11 -8.13 -14.62 -6.51
CA GLY A 11 -8.35 -15.53 -5.40
C GLY A 11 -7.15 -16.45 -5.12
N LEU A 12 -6.37 -16.83 -6.13
CA LEU A 12 -5.15 -17.62 -5.97
C LEU A 12 -4.00 -16.75 -5.45
N GLU A 13 -3.76 -15.60 -6.11
CA GLU A 13 -2.72 -14.66 -5.70
C GLU A 13 -2.90 -14.21 -4.25
N GLN A 14 -4.13 -13.94 -3.85
CA GLN A 14 -4.41 -13.52 -2.48
C GLN A 14 -4.02 -14.60 -1.46
N LYS A 15 -4.21 -15.89 -1.76
CA LYS A 15 -3.78 -16.98 -0.87
C LYS A 15 -2.25 -17.06 -0.78
N ASN A 16 -1.56 -16.87 -1.90
CA ASN A 16 -0.10 -16.84 -1.95
C ASN A 16 0.43 -15.69 -1.07
N ILE A 17 -0.13 -14.50 -1.24
CA ILE A 17 0.22 -13.29 -0.49
C ILE A 17 0.02 -13.51 1.02
N VAL A 18 -1.12 -14.05 1.44
CA VAL A 18 -1.41 -14.28 2.86
C VAL A 18 -0.42 -15.24 3.50
N SER A 19 0.07 -16.24 2.74
CA SER A 19 1.09 -17.17 3.26
C SER A 19 2.46 -16.54 3.51
N LEU A 20 2.71 -15.35 2.95
CA LEU A 20 3.95 -14.59 3.13
C LEU A 20 3.88 -13.60 4.30
N ILE A 21 2.71 -13.40 4.91
CA ILE A 21 2.54 -12.46 6.02
C ILE A 21 3.21 -13.03 7.26
N ALA A 22 4.27 -12.36 7.72
CA ALA A 22 4.87 -12.63 9.02
C ALA A 22 4.14 -11.78 10.08
N THR A 23 3.54 -12.42 11.08
CA THR A 23 2.89 -11.72 12.21
C THR A 23 3.76 -11.69 13.46
N ASP A 24 4.81 -12.50 13.48
CA ASP A 24 5.74 -12.59 14.60
C ASP A 24 6.75 -11.45 14.50
N ILE A 25 6.36 -10.27 15.00
CA ILE A 25 7.23 -9.10 15.14
C ILE A 25 8.04 -9.27 16.42
N ASP A 26 8.86 -10.32 16.47
CA ASP A 26 9.81 -10.52 17.56
C ASP A 26 11.00 -9.58 17.32
N GLN A 27 10.90 -8.39 17.93
CA GLN A 27 11.91 -7.33 18.02
C GLN A 27 12.19 -6.56 16.71
N ILE A 28 11.60 -5.36 16.61
CA ILE A 28 12.17 -4.30 15.79
C ILE A 28 13.46 -3.83 16.49
N ASP A 29 14.58 -4.48 16.19
CA ASP A 29 15.91 -4.13 16.72
C ASP A 29 16.49 -2.86 16.04
N GLN A 30 15.74 -2.27 15.11
CA GLN A 30 16.11 -1.06 14.39
C GLN A 30 15.48 0.18 15.02
N THR A 31 16.30 1.22 15.19
CA THR A 31 15.83 2.53 15.61
C THR A 31 14.94 3.12 14.51
N ILE A 32 13.64 3.28 14.80
CA ILE A 32 12.68 3.88 13.86
C ILE A 32 13.03 5.35 13.71
N LYS A 33 13.42 5.76 12.50
CA LYS A 33 13.76 7.15 12.18
C LYS A 33 12.68 7.81 11.31
N TYR A 34 12.19 7.08 10.33
CA TYR A 34 11.20 7.55 9.37
C TYR A 34 9.98 6.64 9.33
N VAL A 35 8.80 7.26 9.35
CA VAL A 35 7.52 6.58 9.18
C VAL A 35 6.82 7.18 7.98
N ALA A 36 6.38 6.35 7.04
CA ALA A 36 5.61 6.81 5.90
C ALA A 36 4.11 6.55 6.10
N GLY A 37 3.28 7.48 5.67
CA GLY A 37 1.83 7.31 5.52
C GLY A 37 1.46 7.30 4.04
N LEU A 38 0.70 6.29 3.62
CA LEU A 38 0.21 6.15 2.26
C LEU A 38 -1.32 6.13 2.22
N ASP A 39 -1.88 6.88 1.28
CA ASP A 39 -3.32 6.94 1.00
C ASP A 39 -3.56 7.00 -0.52
N ILE A 40 -4.72 6.49 -0.95
CA ILE A 40 -5.21 6.61 -2.31
C ILE A 40 -6.68 6.99 -2.31
N SER A 41 -6.97 8.11 -2.96
CA SER A 41 -8.30 8.66 -3.07
C SER A 41 -8.83 8.58 -4.51
N PHE A 42 -10.02 8.00 -4.66
CA PHE A 42 -10.70 7.85 -5.95
C PHE A 42 -11.66 9.01 -6.24
N VAL A 43 -11.65 9.52 -7.47
CA VAL A 43 -12.58 10.55 -7.92
C VAL A 43 -13.90 9.89 -8.30
N ARG A 44 -14.99 10.19 -7.59
CA ARG A 44 -16.31 9.54 -7.79
C ARG A 44 -16.88 9.62 -9.20
N THR A 45 -16.48 10.62 -9.99
CA THR A 45 -17.09 10.94 -11.28
C THR A 45 -16.30 10.41 -12.48
N ASN A 46 -15.13 9.81 -12.29
CA ASN A 46 -14.30 9.34 -13.39
C ASN A 46 -13.30 8.26 -12.95
N ASP A 47 -12.60 7.63 -13.88
CA ASP A 47 -11.59 6.59 -13.59
C ASP A 47 -10.25 7.15 -13.07
N LYS A 48 -10.29 8.29 -12.37
CA LYS A 48 -9.12 8.99 -11.84
C LYS A 48 -8.97 8.70 -10.36
N ALA A 49 -7.73 8.51 -9.93
CA ALA A 49 -7.36 8.45 -8.53
C ALA A 49 -6.08 9.25 -8.30
N VAL A 50 -5.86 9.63 -7.04
CA VAL A 50 -4.63 10.27 -6.60
C VAL A 50 -4.10 9.46 -5.44
N ALA A 51 -2.86 8.99 -5.58
CA ALA A 51 -2.16 8.35 -4.49
C ALA A 51 -1.12 9.32 -3.92
N ALA A 52 -1.01 9.35 -2.60
CA ALA A 52 -0.11 10.22 -1.88
C ALA A 52 0.68 9.42 -0.84
N MET A 53 1.93 9.84 -0.65
CA MET A 53 2.82 9.35 0.39
C MET A 53 3.43 10.53 1.12
N VAL A 54 3.46 10.46 2.44
CA VAL A 54 4.08 11.45 3.32
C VAL A 54 5.07 10.75 4.22
N ILE A 55 6.27 11.30 4.37
CA ILE A 55 7.30 10.75 5.25
C ILE A 55 7.47 11.68 6.44
N PHE A 56 7.40 11.10 7.62
CA PHE A 56 7.58 11.75 8.90
C PHE A 56 8.90 11.33 9.51
N ASP A 57 9.63 12.30 10.06
CA ASP A 57 10.69 12.04 11.03
C ASP A 57 10.03 11.67 12.37
N TYR A 58 10.36 10.49 12.91
CA TYR A 58 9.69 9.91 14.08
C TYR A 58 9.99 10.68 15.37
N GLU A 59 11.20 11.23 15.52
CA GLU A 59 11.59 11.97 16.73
C GLU A 59 10.91 13.34 16.79
N THR A 60 10.83 14.03 15.65
CA THR A 60 10.32 15.40 15.57
C THR A 60 8.84 15.48 15.16
N LEU A 61 8.28 14.39 14.63
CA LEU A 61 6.96 14.31 13.99
C LEU A 61 6.79 15.33 12.84
N SER A 62 7.91 15.78 12.26
CA SER A 62 7.91 16.73 11.15
C SER A 62 7.85 16.01 9.81
N ILE A 63 7.22 16.65 8.82
CA ILE A 63 7.13 16.09 7.48
C ILE A 63 8.42 16.40 6.73
N VAL A 64 9.15 15.36 6.32
CA VAL A 64 10.42 15.49 5.60
C VAL A 64 10.26 15.33 4.09
N ALA A 65 9.24 14.60 3.63
CA ALA A 65 8.93 14.45 2.21
C ALA A 65 7.43 14.25 1.95
N LYS A 66 7.00 14.65 0.75
CA LYS A 66 5.64 14.44 0.23
C LYS A 66 5.73 14.07 -1.24
N ILE A 67 5.12 12.96 -1.62
CA ILE A 67 5.08 12.48 -3.00
C ILE A 67 3.62 12.20 -3.35
N SER A 68 3.18 12.62 -4.53
CA SER A 68 1.83 12.34 -5.01
C SER A 68 1.84 12.02 -6.49
N ILE A 69 1.04 11.03 -6.90
CA ILE A 69 0.89 10.66 -8.30
C ILE A 69 -0.58 10.62 -8.68
N ASN A 70 -0.86 11.12 -9.89
CA ASN A 70 -2.15 10.94 -10.53
C ASN A 70 -2.19 9.58 -11.21
N CYS A 71 -3.22 8.80 -10.95
CA CYS A 71 -3.41 7.48 -11.51
C CYS A 71 -4.75 7.35 -12.23
N HIS A 72 -4.77 6.46 -13.21
CA HIS A 72 -5.94 6.12 -14.02
C HIS A 72 -6.24 4.65 -13.84
N MET A 73 -7.43 4.34 -13.33
CA MET A 73 -7.85 2.98 -13.02
C MET A 73 -8.46 2.35 -14.25
N LYS A 74 -7.77 1.36 -14.83
CA LYS A 74 -8.25 0.63 -16.03
C LYS A 74 -9.02 -0.64 -15.68
N ILE A 75 -9.08 -0.99 -14.41
CA ILE A 75 -9.62 -2.26 -13.90
C ILE A 75 -10.88 -1.93 -13.08
N PRO A 76 -11.99 -2.66 -13.28
CA PRO A 76 -13.22 -2.42 -12.53
C PRO A 76 -13.06 -2.75 -11.05
N TYR A 77 -13.78 -2.02 -10.20
CA TYR A 77 -13.89 -2.32 -8.78
C TYR A 77 -14.60 -3.66 -8.56
N ILE A 78 -13.93 -4.57 -7.87
CA ILE A 78 -14.51 -5.82 -7.39
C ILE A 78 -14.48 -5.77 -5.86
N PRO A 79 -15.64 -5.88 -5.18
CA PRO A 79 -15.69 -5.99 -3.72
C PRO A 79 -14.74 -7.08 -3.23
N SER A 80 -14.08 -6.85 -2.10
CA SER A 80 -13.06 -7.76 -1.54
C SER A 80 -11.74 -7.89 -2.30
N TYR A 81 -11.50 -7.10 -3.35
CA TYR A 81 -10.23 -7.13 -4.09
C TYR A 81 -9.67 -5.73 -4.34
N LEU A 82 -10.02 -4.76 -3.48
CA LEU A 82 -9.57 -3.38 -3.59
C LEU A 82 -8.03 -3.26 -3.52
N ALA A 83 -7.38 -4.12 -2.74
CA ALA A 83 -5.92 -4.12 -2.62
C ALA A 83 -5.21 -4.35 -3.98
N PHE A 84 -5.79 -5.11 -4.91
CA PHE A 84 -5.23 -5.31 -6.25
C PHE A 84 -5.29 -4.06 -7.13
N LEU A 85 -6.17 -3.11 -6.80
CA LEU A 85 -6.25 -1.81 -7.44
C LEU A 85 -5.23 -0.83 -6.83
N GLU A 86 -5.09 -0.84 -5.52
CA GLU A 86 -4.29 0.14 -4.79
C GLU A 86 -2.80 -0.21 -4.75
N ALA A 87 -2.47 -1.48 -4.48
CA ALA A 87 -1.08 -1.92 -4.27
C ALA A 87 -0.14 -1.56 -5.43
N PRO A 88 -0.49 -1.73 -6.72
CA PRO A 88 0.38 -1.33 -7.82
C PRO A 88 0.65 0.18 -7.90
N VAL A 89 -0.28 1.00 -7.40
CA VAL A 89 -0.12 2.45 -7.36
C VAL A 89 0.73 2.87 -6.17
N LEU A 90 0.50 2.24 -5.00
CA LEU A 90 1.29 2.50 -3.80
C LEU A 90 2.75 2.04 -3.96
N MET A 91 3.01 0.89 -4.61
CA MET A 91 4.37 0.44 -4.92
C MET A 91 5.12 1.46 -5.79
N LYS A 92 4.46 2.11 -6.75
CA LYS A 92 5.10 3.17 -7.55
C LYS A 92 5.55 4.37 -6.72
N LEU A 93 4.81 4.71 -5.66
CA LEU A 93 5.24 5.78 -4.75
C LEU A 93 6.53 5.39 -4.02
N ILE A 94 6.63 4.13 -3.59
CA ILE A 94 7.84 3.58 -2.96
C ILE A 94 9.00 3.56 -3.95
N ASP A 95 8.79 3.10 -5.18
CA ASP A 95 9.81 3.10 -6.24
C ASP A 95 10.34 4.52 -6.49
N ILE A 96 9.43 5.51 -6.62
CA ILE A 96 9.79 6.92 -6.79
C ILE A 96 10.62 7.43 -5.61
N LEU A 97 10.29 7.03 -4.38
CA LEU A 97 11.09 7.41 -3.21
C LEU A 97 12.49 6.81 -3.25
N GLN A 98 12.58 5.51 -3.54
CA GLN A 98 13.86 4.81 -3.60
C GLN A 98 14.77 5.37 -4.71
N GLU A 99 14.20 5.78 -5.84
CA GLU A 99 14.95 6.39 -6.94
C GLU A 99 15.42 7.83 -6.63
N ASN A 100 14.59 8.64 -5.96
CA ASN A 100 14.87 10.07 -5.79
C ASN A 100 15.53 10.42 -4.45
N CYS A 101 15.17 9.74 -3.36
CA CYS A 101 15.63 10.02 -1.99
C CYS A 101 15.79 8.72 -1.18
N PRO A 102 16.69 7.80 -1.58
CA PRO A 102 16.89 6.52 -0.89
C PRO A 102 17.25 6.67 0.60
N GLU A 103 17.85 7.79 1.00
CA GLU A 103 18.19 8.13 2.38
C GLU A 103 16.95 8.37 3.29
N LEU A 104 15.77 8.58 2.70
CA LEU A 104 14.51 8.78 3.40
C LEU A 104 13.66 7.50 3.44
N THR A 105 14.25 6.33 3.20
CA THR A 105 13.54 5.05 3.25
C THR A 105 12.90 4.84 4.64
N PRO A 106 11.56 4.69 4.72
CA PRO A 106 10.86 4.50 5.98
C PRO A 106 11.07 3.09 6.53
N GLN A 107 11.20 2.96 7.85
CA GLN A 107 11.20 1.65 8.52
C GLN A 107 9.79 1.12 8.75
N VAL A 108 8.81 2.02 8.82
CA VAL A 108 7.40 1.67 9.03
C VAL A 108 6.55 2.42 8.01
N ILE A 109 5.65 1.68 7.39
CA ILE A 109 4.66 2.21 6.46
C ILE A 109 3.27 2.01 7.07
N LEU A 110 2.52 3.10 7.19
CA LEU A 110 1.11 3.13 7.56
C LEU A 110 0.31 3.30 6.28
N ILE A 111 -0.64 2.41 6.04
CA ILE A 111 -1.50 2.46 4.86
C ILE A 111 -2.96 2.59 5.33
N ASP A 112 -3.72 3.50 4.72
CA ASP A 112 -5.15 3.67 5.03
C ASP A 112 -5.98 2.53 4.43
N GLY A 113 -6.19 1.49 5.25
CA GLY A 113 -6.95 0.31 4.89
C GLY A 113 -6.89 -0.77 5.97
N ASN A 114 -7.42 -1.95 5.64
CA ASN A 114 -7.51 -3.06 6.59
C ASN A 114 -6.36 -4.05 6.39
N GLY A 115 -5.70 -4.46 7.48
CA GLY A 115 -4.72 -5.55 7.47
C GLY A 115 -5.36 -6.93 7.66
N VAL A 116 -4.78 -7.71 8.58
CA VAL A 116 -5.22 -9.07 8.97
C VAL A 116 -6.67 -9.11 9.51
N TRP A 117 -7.22 -7.98 9.96
CA TRP A 117 -8.54 -7.89 10.58
C TRP A 117 -9.73 -8.09 9.61
N HIS A 118 -9.49 -8.19 8.29
CA HIS A 118 -10.56 -8.47 7.33
C HIS A 118 -10.99 -9.96 7.36
N PRO A 119 -12.31 -10.31 7.30
CA PRO A 119 -12.84 -11.69 7.42
C PRO A 119 -12.25 -12.77 6.51
N THR A 120 -11.47 -12.35 5.52
CA THR A 120 -10.94 -13.13 4.39
C THR A 120 -9.57 -12.62 3.95
N PHE A 121 -8.89 -11.78 4.73
CA PHE A 121 -7.63 -11.11 4.36
C PHE A 121 -7.72 -10.28 3.04
N GLN A 122 -8.93 -9.91 2.62
CA GLN A 122 -9.29 -9.41 1.28
C GLN A 122 -9.03 -7.91 1.06
N CYS A 123 -8.67 -7.20 2.12
CA CYS A 123 -8.28 -5.80 2.05
C CYS A 123 -6.83 -5.57 2.44
N ALA A 124 -6.01 -6.63 2.61
CA ALA A 124 -4.65 -6.55 3.11
C ALA A 124 -3.81 -5.54 2.31
N GLN A 125 -3.85 -4.30 2.76
CA GLN A 125 -2.77 -3.37 2.54
C GLN A 125 -1.66 -3.85 3.47
N TRP A 126 -0.59 -4.23 2.79
CA TRP A 126 0.55 -4.96 3.27
C TRP A 126 1.23 -4.26 4.45
N ASN A 127 0.91 -4.69 5.67
CA ASN A 127 1.83 -4.50 6.77
C ASN A 127 2.86 -5.63 6.67
N SER A 128 4.13 -5.30 6.46
CA SER A 128 5.33 -6.16 6.56
C SER A 128 5.82 -6.96 5.33
N VAL A 129 5.87 -6.34 4.14
CA VAL A 129 6.87 -6.75 3.12
C VAL A 129 7.45 -5.52 2.42
N PHE A 130 8.21 -4.68 3.14
CA PHE A 130 9.32 -3.86 2.65
C PHE A 130 10.19 -3.48 3.84
#